data_AF-A0A349W4V9-F1
#
_entry.id   AF-A0A349W4V9-F1
#
_cell.length_a   1.000
_cell.length_b   1.000
_cell.length_c   1.000
_cell.angle_alpha   90.00
_cell.angle_beta   90.00
_cell.angle_gamma   90.00
#
_symmetry.space_group_name_H-M   'P 1'
#
loop_
_entity.id
_entity.type
_entity.pdbx_description
1 polymer ?
#
loop_
_entity_poly.entity_id
_entity_poly.type
_entity_poly.pdbx_seq_one_letter_code
_entity_poly.pdbx_strand_id
1 'polypeptide(L)' 'MAYISSLEQKRVYNATIAYAEKEGMERGLEQGRLEERAKAEAEKLKSALELKKNGVAVEDIAKALGLTVEQVEELK' A
#
# COMPACT_ATOMS: atom_id res chain seq x y z
N MET A 1 -3.51 -5.32 50.13
CA MET A 1 -2.44 -4.78 49.25
C MET A 1 -2.09 -5.73 48.09
N ALA A 2 -1.76 -7.02 48.32
CA ALA A 2 -1.36 -7.96 47.25
C ALA A 2 -2.41 -8.15 46.12
N TYR A 3 -3.70 -8.22 46.45
CA TYR A 3 -4.77 -8.38 45.45
C TYR A 3 -4.87 -7.18 44.48
N ILE A 4 -4.79 -5.95 45.00
CA ILE A 4 -4.83 -4.72 44.19
C ILE A 4 -3.63 -4.67 43.24
N SER A 5 -2.42 -4.96 43.74
CA SER A 5 -1.21 -5.01 42.92
C SER A 5 -1.30 -6.07 41.80
N SER A 6 -1.87 -7.25 42.08
CA SER A 6 -2.06 -8.28 41.05
C SER A 6 -3.08 -7.89 39.97
N LEU A 7 -4.09 -7.08 40.32
CA LEU A 7 -5.08 -6.59 39.37
C LEU A 7 -4.49 -5.50 38.47
N GLU A 8 -3.67 -4.60 39.01
CA GLU A 8 -2.97 -3.58 38.24
C GLU A 8 -2.03 -4.20 37.21
N GLN A 9 -1.25 -5.22 37.59
CA GLN A 9 -0.39 -5.95 36.68
C GLN A 9 -1.16 -6.59 35.51
N LYS A 10 -2.32 -7.20 35.80
CA LYS A 10 -3.19 -7.76 34.74
C LYS A 10 -3.73 -6.69 33.81
N ARG A 11 -4.11 -5.52 34.33
CA ARG A 11 -4.59 -4.40 33.50
C ARG A 11 -3.50 -3.87 32.59
N VAL A 12 -2.29 -3.67 33.11
CA VAL A 12 -1.15 -3.23 32.32
C VAL A 12 -0.81 -4.26 31.25
N TYR A 13 -0.74 -5.55 31.60
CA TYR A 13 -0.48 -6.62 30.63
C TYR A 13 -1.51 -6.62 29.50
N ASN A 14 -2.81 -6.62 29.82
CA ASN A 14 -3.87 -6.61 28.82
C ASN A 14 -3.83 -5.34 27.96
N ALA A 15 -3.53 -4.18 28.54
CA ALA A 15 -3.39 -2.93 27.80
C ALA A 15 -2.20 -2.96 26.84
N THR A 16 -1.07 -3.52 27.26
CA THR A 16 0.12 -3.69 26.41
C THR A 16 -0.17 -4.62 25.23
N ILE A 17 -0.85 -5.75 25.46
CA ILE A 17 -1.23 -6.67 24.39
C ILE A 17 -2.21 -6.00 23.42
N ALA A 18 -3.26 -5.37 23.92
CA ALA A 18 -4.24 -4.68 23.07
C ALA A 18 -3.60 -3.56 22.24
N TYR A 19 -2.63 -2.84 22.82
CA TYR A 19 -1.86 -1.83 22.09
C TYR A 19 -0.99 -2.47 20.99
N ALA A 20 -0.29 -3.56 21.30
CA ALA A 20 0.56 -4.27 20.34
C ALA A 20 -0.26 -4.87 19.19
N GLU A 21 -1.44 -5.43 19.47
CA GLU A 21 -2.37 -5.94 18.44
C GLU A 21 -2.87 -4.83 17.53
N LYS A 22 -3.25 -3.68 18.11
CA LYS A 22 -3.68 -2.51 17.35
C LYS A 22 -2.58 -2.00 16.43
N GLU A 23 -1.38 -1.78 16.96
CA GLU A 23 -0.21 -1.35 16.18
C GLU A 23 0.14 -2.35 15.09
N GLY A 24 0.10 -3.65 15.39
CA GLY A 24 0.36 -4.71 14.42
C GLY A 24 -0.65 -4.69 13.26
N MET A 25 -1.93 -4.51 13.56
CA MET A 25 -2.98 -4.41 12.55
C MET A 25 -2.83 -3.15 11.69
N GLU A 26 -2.57 -1.99 12.30
CA GLU A 26 -2.38 -0.73 11.57
C GLU A 26 -1.16 -0.81 10.63
N ARG A 27 -0.04 -1.37 11.09
CA ARG A 27 1.14 -1.59 10.26
C ARG A 27 0.89 -2.56 9.13
N GLY A 28 0.19 -3.67 9.40
CA GLY A 28 -0.16 -4.66 8.39
C GLY A 28 -1.05 -4.07 7.28
N LEU A 29 -2.03 -3.24 7.65
CA LEU A 29 -2.88 -2.54 6.69
C LEU A 29 -2.09 -1.54 5.85
N GLU A 30 -1.21 -0.74 6.46
CA GLU A 30 -0.40 0.22 5.71
C GLU A 30 0.58 -0.49 4.76
N GLN A 31 1.24 -1.56 5.21
CA GLN A 31 2.11 -2.38 4.37
C GLN A 31 1.34 -2.97 3.18
N GLY A 32 0.17 -3.57 3.42
CA GLY A 32 -0.67 -4.12 2.36
C GLY A 32 -1.08 -3.06 1.33
N ARG A 33 -1.46 -1.86 1.79
CA ARG A 33 -1.81 -0.74 0.91
C ARG A 33 -0.62 -0.27 0.06
N LEU A 34 0.58 -0.22 0.64
CA LEU A 34 1.79 0.16 -0.09
C LEU A 34 2.16 -0.89 -1.15
N GLU A 35 2.09 -2.18 -0.81
CA GLU A 35 2.33 -3.27 -1.76
C GLU A 35 1.32 -3.28 -2.91
N GLU A 36 0.02 -3.07 -2.61
CA GLU A 36 -1.02 -3.00 -3.62
C GLU A 36 -0.81 -1.82 -4.56
N ARG A 37 -0.46 -0.64 -4.03
CA ARG A 37 -0.13 0.54 -4.86
C ARG A 37 1.07 0.29 -5.76
N ALA A 38 2.13 -0.33 -5.25
CA ALA A 38 3.31 -0.66 -6.04
C ALA A 38 2.98 -1.66 -7.17
N LYS A 39 2.14 -2.66 -6.88
CA LYS A 39 1.64 -3.60 -7.90
C LYS A 39 0.79 -2.90 -8.95
N ALA A 40 -0.17 -2.07 -8.53
CA ALA A 40 -1.03 -1.33 -9.44
C ALA A 40 -0.25 -0.36 -10.33
N GLU A 41 0.79 0.28 -9.80
CA GLU A 41 1.69 1.14 -10.58
C GLU A 41 2.50 0.33 -11.59
N ALA A 42 3.06 -0.81 -11.19
CA ALA A 42 3.79 -1.70 -12.09
C ALA A 42 2.89 -2.26 -13.22
N GLU A 43 1.65 -2.68 -12.89
CA GLU A 43 0.67 -3.15 -13.87
C GLU A 43 0.27 -2.03 -14.83
N LYS A 44 0.04 -0.82 -14.33
CA LYS A 44 -0.26 0.35 -15.15
C LYS A 44 0.85 0.65 -16.17
N LEU A 45 2.12 0.64 -15.73
CA LEU A 45 3.26 0.85 -16.64
C LEU A 45 3.39 -0.28 -17.67
N LYS A 46 3.13 -1.53 -17.26
CA LYS A 46 3.11 -2.68 -18.17
C LYS A 46 2.02 -2.52 -19.24
N SER A 47 0.80 -2.15 -18.84
CA SER A 47 -0.29 -1.90 -19.79
C SER A 47 0.03 -0.74 -20.73
N ALA A 48 0.61 0.35 -20.23
CA ALA A 48 1.05 1.47 -21.07
C ALA A 48 2.07 1.03 -22.13
N LEU A 49 3.03 0.18 -21.76
CA LEU A 49 4.04 -0.36 -22.67
C LEU A 49 3.42 -1.26 -23.74
N GLU A 50 2.50 -2.15 -23.35
CA GLU A 50 1.79 -3.03 -24.30
C GLU A 50 0.95 -2.23 -25.30
N LEU A 51 0.21 -1.21 -24.83
CA LEU A 51 -0.57 -0.32 -25.70
C LEU A 51 0.32 0.45 -26.67
N LYS A 52 1.46 0.97 -26.21
CA LYS A 52 2.45 1.66 -27.04
C LYS A 52 3.00 0.72 -28.12
N LYS A 53 3.33 -0.52 -27.78
CA LYS A 53 3.77 -1.55 -28.74
C LYS A 53 2.70 -1.90 -29.78
N ASN A 54 1.43 -1.81 -29.39
CA ASN A 54 0.29 -2.02 -30.27
C ASN A 54 -0.06 -0.78 -31.13
N GLY A 55 0.71 0.31 -31.05
CA GLY A 55 0.55 1.50 -31.88
C GLY A 55 -0.56 2.45 -31.42
N VAL A 56 -1.03 2.34 -30.17
CA VAL A 56 -1.94 3.32 -29.58
C VAL A 56 -1.21 4.65 -29.37
N ALA A 57 -1.88 5.77 -29.63
CA ALA A 57 -1.30 7.10 -29.48
C ALA A 57 -0.87 7.35 -28.03
N VAL A 58 0.30 7.99 -27.87
CA VAL A 58 0.91 8.24 -26.55
C VAL A 58 -0.01 9.11 -25.68
N GLU A 59 -0.67 10.08 -26.28
CA GLU A 59 -1.60 11.00 -25.62
C GLU A 59 -2.83 10.26 -25.08
N ASP A 60 -3.34 9.29 -25.84
CA ASP A 60 -4.49 8.47 -25.44
C ASP A 60 -4.12 7.52 -24.29
N ILE A 61 -2.92 6.92 -24.34
CA ILE A 61 -2.40 6.08 -23.26
C ILE A 61 -2.21 6.90 -21.98
N ALA A 62 -1.56 8.06 -22.09
CA ALA A 62 -1.32 8.98 -20.98
C ALA A 62 -2.63 9.37 -20.30
N LYS A 63 -3.62 9.78 -21.10
CA LYS A 63 -4.96 10.12 -20.61
C LYS A 63 -5.70 8.93 -19.99
N ALA A 64 -5.66 7.76 -20.62
CA ALA A 64 -6.39 6.58 -20.15
C ALA A 64 -5.84 6.01 -18.83
N LEU A 65 -4.52 6.06 -18.65
CA LEU A 65 -3.84 5.47 -17.49
C LEU A 65 -3.45 6.50 -16.42
N GLY A 66 -3.69 7.79 -16.67
CA GLY A 66 -3.30 8.87 -15.79
C GLY A 66 -1.78 8.99 -15.65
N LEU A 67 -1.06 8.77 -16.75
CA LEU A 67 0.38 8.98 -16.88
C LEU A 67 0.62 10.31 -17.60
N THR A 68 1.83 10.84 -17.51
CA THR A 68 2.24 11.94 -18.39
C THR A 68 2.64 11.41 -19.76
N VAL A 69 2.60 12.28 -20.78
CA VAL A 69 3.04 11.92 -22.13
C VAL A 69 4.51 11.49 -22.10
N GLU A 70 5.35 12.23 -21.37
CA GLU A 70 6.78 11.95 -21.20
C GLU A 70 7.01 10.57 -20.58
N GLN A 71 6.25 10.22 -19.53
CA GLN A 71 6.34 8.90 -18.90
C GLN A 71 6.07 7.79 -19.91
N VAL A 72 5.06 7.95 -20.78
CA VAL A 72 4.72 6.96 -21.81
C VAL A 72 5.77 6.92 -22.94
N GLU A 73 6.33 8.07 -23.32
CA GLU A 73 7.40 8.17 -24.32
C GLU A 73 8.70 7.48 -23.85
N GLU A 74 9.02 7.57 -22.57
CA GLU A 74 10.22 6.96 -21.98
C GLU A 74 10.11 5.42 -21.79
N LEU A 75 8.90 4.84 -21.84
CA LEU A 75 8.71 3.39 -21.79
C LEU A 75 9.37 2.69 -22.98
N LYS A 76 10.23 1.70 -22.71
CA LYS A 76 10.97 0.91 -23.72
C LYS A 76 10.42 -0.52 -23.85
#